data_AF-A0A600JAM2-F1
#
_entry.id   AF-A0A600JAM2-F1
#
_cell.length_a   1.000
_cell.length_b   1.000
_cell.length_c   1.000
_cell.angle_alpha   90.00
_cell.angle_beta   90.00
_cell.angle_gamma   90.00
#
_symmetry.space_group_name_H-M   'P 1'
#
loop_
_entity.id
_entity.type
_entity.pdbx_description
1 polymer ?
#
loop_
_entity_poly.entity_id
_entity_poly.type
_entity_poly.pdbx_seq_one_letter_code
_entity_poly.pdbx_strand_id
1 'polypeptide(L)' 'MTKATSTPRPQQRYKDSHGALVTVERVEFNRVTFHREGYAHPCVQPLERFSKEFAEVKQ' A
#
# COMPACT_ATOMS: atom_id res chain seq x y z
N MET A 1 -16.67 2.86 8.91
CA MET A 1 -15.39 3.50 9.30
C MET A 1 -14.81 4.15 8.06
N THR A 2 -14.81 5.48 7.99
CA THR A 2 -14.18 6.24 6.91
C THR A 2 -12.67 6.07 7.04
N LYS A 3 -12.06 5.24 6.18
CA LYS A 3 -10.59 5.16 6.10
C LYS A 3 -10.10 6.58 5.77
N ALA A 4 -9.26 7.16 6.62
CA ALA A 4 -8.60 8.41 6.31
C ALA A 4 -7.74 8.17 5.07
N THR A 5 -8.13 8.77 3.94
CA THR A 5 -7.44 8.66 2.65
C THR A 5 -6.17 9.50 2.67
N SER A 6 -5.20 9.11 3.51
CA SER A 6 -3.86 9.70 3.47
C SER A 6 -3.11 9.12 2.27
N THR A 7 -2.41 9.99 1.53
CA THR A 7 -1.57 9.54 0.40
C THR A 7 -0.55 8.53 0.93
N PRO A 8 -0.40 7.34 0.31
CA PRO A 8 0.57 6.35 0.76
C PRO A 8 1.99 6.91 0.77
N ARG A 9 2.77 6.47 1.76
CA ARG A 9 4.14 6.95 1.97
C ARG A 9 5.15 5.82 1.79
N PRO A 10 6.29 6.06 1.11
CA PRO A 10 7.41 5.13 1.10
C PRO A 10 7.82 4.69 2.50
N GLN A 11 8.31 3.45 2.61
CA GLN A 11 8.75 2.77 3.83
C GLN A 11 7.66 2.52 4.88
N GLN A 12 6.40 2.89 4.62
CA GLN A 12 5.29 2.58 5.51
C GLN A 12 4.65 1.23 5.18
N ARG A 13 4.09 0.60 6.22
CA ARG A 13 3.38 -0.68 6.14
C ARG A 13 1.88 -0.46 6.02
N TYR A 14 1.27 -1.22 5.12
CA TYR A 14 -0.15 -1.21 4.87
C TYR A 14 -0.71 -2.62 4.91
N LYS A 15 -2.02 -2.72 5.15
CA LYS A 15 -2.76 -3.98 5.17
C LYS A 15 -3.92 -3.91 4.18
N ASP A 16 -4.06 -4.94 3.35
CA ASP A 16 -5.21 -5.07 2.44
C ASP A 16 -6.47 -5.58 3.18
N SER A 17 -7.60 -5.68 2.46
CA SER A 17 -8.86 -6.21 3.00
C SER A 17 -8.82 -7.68 3.39
N HIS A 18 -7.86 -8.46 2.86
CA HIS A 18 -7.65 -9.87 3.17
C HIS A 18 -6.67 -10.08 4.33
N GLY A 19 -6.08 -8.99 4.81
CA GLY A 19 -5.14 -8.97 5.91
C GLY A 19 -3.68 -9.17 5.52
N ALA A 20 -3.34 -9.18 4.24
CA ALA A 20 -1.95 -9.25 3.80
C ALA A 20 -1.22 -7.93 4.11
N LEU A 21 -0.01 -8.05 4.66
CA LEU A 21 0.87 -6.92 4.91
C LEU A 21 1.71 -6.62 3.68
N VAL A 22 1.84 -5.33 3.38
CA VAL A 22 2.68 -4.81 2.31
C VAL A 22 3.53 -3.65 2.82
N THR A 23 4.70 -3.47 2.21
CA THR A 23 5.57 -2.31 2.45
C THR A 23 5.67 -1.50 1.17
N VAL A 24 5.33 -0.21 1.23
CA VAL A 24 5.44 0.68 0.08
C VAL A 24 6.92 1.01 -0.15
N GLU A 25 7.40 0.75 -1.36
CA GLU A 25 8.75 1.12 -1.78
C GLU A 25 8.77 2.55 -2.33
N ARG A 26 7.85 2.86 -3.26
CA ARG A 26 7.83 4.15 -3.98
C ARG A 26 6.41 4.56 -4.34
N VAL A 27 6.19 5.88 -4.44
CA VAL A 27 4.95 6.49 -4.93
C VAL A 27 5.31 7.56 -5.94
N GLU A 28 5.09 7.29 -7.22
CA GLU A 28 5.47 8.16 -8.33
C GLU A 28 4.55 7.93 -9.53
N PHE A 29 4.37 8.94 -10.40
CA PHE A 29 3.58 8.84 -11.63
C PHE A 29 2.16 8.24 -11.44
N ASN A 30 1.46 8.62 -10.36
CA ASN A 30 0.15 8.07 -9.97
C ASN A 30 0.13 6.54 -9.75
N ARG A 31 1.27 5.95 -9.40
CA ARG A 31 1.42 4.53 -9.09
C ARG A 31 2.11 4.34 -7.75
N VAL A 32 1.83 3.21 -7.14
CA VAL A 32 2.46 2.74 -5.90
C VAL A 32 3.17 1.43 -6.22
N THR A 33 4.46 1.40 -5.93
CA THR A 33 5.27 0.17 -5.96
C THR A 33 5.42 -0.31 -4.53
N PHE A 34 5.06 -1.57 -4.26
CA PHE A 34 5.10 -2.16 -2.93
C PHE A 34 5.49 -3.63 -2.98
N HIS A 35 5.98 -4.15 -1.85
CA HIS A 35 6.31 -5.56 -1.67
C HIS A 35 5.31 -6.22 -0.73
N ARG A 36 4.84 -7.41 -1.08
CA ARG A 36 3.96 -8.24 -0.25
C ARG A 36 4.78 -9.27 0.49
N GLU A 37 4.47 -9.51 1.76
CA GLU A 37 5.13 -10.57 2.53
C GLU A 37 4.92 -11.94 1.86
N GLY A 38 6.01 -12.69 1.67
CA GLY A 38 6.00 -14.00 1.00
C GLY A 38 5.99 -13.96 -0.54
N TYR A 39 6.09 -12.78 -1.17
CA TYR A 39 6.19 -12.64 -2.62
C TYR A 39 7.49 -11.92 -3.01
N ALA A 40 8.25 -12.51 -3.93
CA ALA A 40 9.63 -12.08 -4.21
C ALA A 40 9.74 -10.85 -5.14
N HIS A 41 8.66 -10.50 -5.85
CA HIS A 41 8.70 -9.45 -6.87
C HIS A 41 7.88 -8.23 -6.43
N PRO A 42 8.28 -7.01 -6.85
CA PRO A 42 7.48 -5.82 -6.57
C PRO A 42 6.12 -5.89 -7.27
N CYS A 43 5.10 -5.40 -6.59
CA CYS A 43 3.78 -5.16 -7.13
C CYS A 43 3.63 -3.68 -7.46
N VAL A 44 2.98 -3.37 -8.59
CA VAL A 44 2.69 -1.99 -9.01
C VAL A 44 1.20 -1.85 -9.24
N GLN A 45 0.59 -0.84 -8.62
CA GLN A 45 -0.83 -0.53 -8.82
C GLN A 45 -1.08 0.98 -8.89
N PRO A 46 -2.21 1.42 -9.48
CA PRO A 46 -2.61 2.82 -9.44
C PRO A 46 -2.77 3.33 -8.01
N LEU A 47 -2.38 4.59 -7.77
CA LEU A 47 -2.48 5.26 -6.48
C LEU A 47 -3.91 5.24 -5.91
N GLU A 48 -4.89 5.47 -6.77
CA GLU A 48 -6.31 5.46 -6.40
C GLU A 48 -6.76 4.09 -5.89
N ARG A 49 -6.33 3.02 -6.57
CA ARG A 49 -6.65 1.65 -6.17
C ARG A 49 -6.02 1.31 -4.83
N PHE A 50 -4.73 1.61 -4.67
CA PHE A 50 -4.01 1.36 -3.44
C PHE A 50 -4.67 2.07 -2.25
N SER A 51 -5.02 3.34 -2.42
CA SER A 51 -5.66 4.15 -1.38
C SER A 51 -7.05 3.64 -0.96
N LYS A 52 -7.76 2.92 -1.84
CA LYS A 52 -9.06 2.30 -1.54
C LYS A 52 -8.92 0.96 -0.83
N GLU A 53 -8.03 0.11 -1.33
CA GLU A 53 -7.93 -1.29 -0.91
C GLU A 53 -7.10 -1.46 0.37
N PHE A 54 -6.11 -0.59 0.58
CA PHE A 54 -5.14 -0.71 1.68
C PHE A 54 -5.44 0.24 2.83
N ALA A 55 -4.93 -0.06 4.03
CA ALA A 55 -4.98 0.80 5.20
C ALA A 55 -3.61 0.82 5.88
N GLU A 56 -3.13 2.00 6.26
CA GLU A 56 -1.87 2.14 6.98
C GLU A 56 -1.96 1.42 8.33
N VAL A 57 -0.94 0.62 8.65
CA VAL A 57 -0.80 -0.02 9.95
C VAL A 57 -0.12 1.00 10.86
N LYS A 58 -0.85 1.52 11.85
CA LYS A 58 -0.22 2.34 12.90
C LYS A 58 0.79 1.46 13.63
N GLN A 59 2.04 1.90 13.72
CA GLN A 59 3.02 1.30 14.63
C GLN A 59 2.57 1.40 16.07
#